data_AF-A0A3A0BXL2-F1
#
_entry.id   AF-A0A3A0BXL2-F1
#
_cell.length_a   1.000
_cell.length_b   1.000
_cell.length_c   1.000
_cell.angle_alpha   90.00
_cell.angle_beta   90.00
_cell.angle_gamma   90.00
#
_symmetry.space_group_name_H-M   'P 1'
#
loop_
_entity.id
_entity.type
_entity.pdbx_description
1 polymer ?
#
loop_
_entity_poly.entity_id
_entity_poly.type
_entity_poly.pdbx_seq_one_letter_code
_entity_poly.pdbx_strand_id
1 'polypeptide(L)'
;FKCLVNHDGNLDERLAYYDTEELWFPEWDHMGKPWENPEHYEKHNPINFVQNWKTPMLVVHGGRDFRVVETQGISTFTALQRRGIPSKFLYFPDG
;
A
#
# COMPACT_ATOMS: atom_id res chain seq x y z
N PHE A 1 -11.32 -16.48 0.67
CA PHE A 1 -11.82 -15.46 1.61
C PHE A 1 -13.06 -14.79 1.03
N LYS A 2 -14.02 -14.39 1.87
CA LYS A 2 -15.24 -13.69 1.41
C LYS A 2 -15.04 -12.19 1.22
N CYS A 3 -14.15 -11.59 2.00
CA CYS A 3 -13.75 -10.19 1.94
C CYS A 3 -12.37 -10.05 2.60
N LEU A 4 -11.61 -9.01 2.23
CA LEU A 4 -10.38 -8.58 2.89
C LEU A 4 -10.58 -7.20 3.51
N VAL A 5 -9.87 -6.93 4.60
CA VAL A 5 -9.73 -5.58 5.17
C VAL A 5 -8.27 -5.17 4.98
N ASN A 6 -8.04 -4.11 4.22
CA ASN A 6 -6.75 -3.45 4.08
C ASN A 6 -6.79 -2.18 4.94
N HIS A 7 -5.86 -2.07 5.87
CA HIS A 7 -5.76 -0.98 6.83
C HIS A 7 -4.34 -0.42 6.77
N ASP A 8 -4.21 0.85 6.38
CA ASP A 8 -2.93 1.58 6.24
C ASP A 8 -1.85 0.77 5.47
N GLY A 9 -2.25 0.12 4.37
CA GLY A 9 -1.37 -0.74 3.59
C GLY A 9 -0.62 0.00 2.49
N ASN A 10 0.69 -0.28 2.34
CA ASN A 10 1.48 0.12 1.19
C ASN A 10 0.97 -0.58 -0.08
N LEU A 11 0.76 0.17 -1.16
CA LEU A 11 0.54 -0.40 -2.48
C LEU A 11 1.86 -0.55 -3.24
N ASP A 12 2.71 0.47 -3.20
CA ASP A 12 4.05 0.46 -3.80
C ASP A 12 5.11 0.60 -2.71
N GLU A 13 5.77 -0.51 -2.35
CA GLU A 13 6.83 -0.54 -1.32
C GLU A 13 8.04 0.32 -1.70
N ARG A 14 8.34 0.46 -2.99
CA ARG A 14 9.43 1.34 -3.44
C ARG A 14 9.06 2.80 -3.18
N LEU A 15 7.82 3.19 -3.47
CA LEU A 15 7.37 4.56 -3.24
C LEU A 15 7.23 4.85 -1.73
N ALA A 16 6.83 3.84 -0.96
CA ALA A 16 6.71 3.92 0.49
C ALA A 16 8.00 4.38 1.17
N TYR A 17 9.17 4.01 0.64
CA TYR A 17 10.46 4.50 1.13
C TYR A 17 10.62 6.02 1.00
N TYR A 18 10.09 6.63 -0.05
CA TYR A 18 10.27 8.06 -0.33
C TYR A 18 9.19 8.95 0.30
N ASP A 19 8.04 8.37 0.62
CA ASP A 19 6.87 9.11 1.11
C ASP A 19 6.70 9.01 2.63
N THR A 20 7.45 8.13 3.30
CA THR A 20 7.48 7.97 4.74
C THR A 20 8.49 8.90 5.44
N GLU A 21 8.16 9.34 6.66
CA GLU A 21 9.14 10.00 7.55
C GLU A 21 10.03 8.99 8.31
N GLU A 22 9.72 7.69 8.27
CA GLU A 22 10.37 6.63 9.05
C GLU A 22 11.18 5.69 8.15
N LEU A 23 12.46 6.03 7.94
CA LEU A 23 13.35 5.30 7.02
C LEU A 23 13.98 4.06 7.62
N TRP A 24 13.97 3.88 8.94
CA TRP A 24 14.69 2.77 9.57
C TRP A 24 14.06 1.41 9.22
N PHE A 25 12.73 1.31 9.30
CA PHE A 25 12.03 0.04 9.03
C PHE A 25 12.19 -0.43 7.57
N PRO A 26 11.96 0.41 6.54
CA PRO A 26 12.17 0.01 5.15
C PRO A 26 13.61 -0.45 4.85
N GLU A 27 14.63 0.26 5.35
CA GLU A 27 16.02 -0.12 5.09
C GLU A 27 16.38 -1.44 5.78
N TRP A 28 15.86 -1.66 6.99
CA TRP A 28 16.07 -2.90 7.72
C TRP A 28 15.38 -4.09 7.04
N ASP A 29 14.09 -3.97 6.72
CA ASP A 29 13.29 -5.06 6.16
C ASP A 29 13.68 -5.41 4.72
N HIS A 30 14.10 -4.43 3.92
CA HIS A 30 14.55 -4.64 2.55
C HIS A 30 16.07 -4.78 2.41
N MET A 31 16.80 -4.82 3.53
CA MET A 31 18.26 -4.97 3.58
C MET A 31 19.00 -3.95 2.69
N GLY A 32 18.63 -2.68 2.81
CA GLY A 32 19.24 -1.57 2.08
C GLY A 32 18.22 -0.62 1.47
N LYS A 33 18.73 0.38 0.73
CA LYS A 33 17.91 1.41 0.08
C LYS A 33 17.34 0.90 -1.25
N PRO A 34 16.27 1.52 -1.77
CA PRO A 34 15.64 1.06 -3.02
C PRO A 34 16.58 1.02 -4.23
N TRP A 35 17.62 1.87 -4.29
CA TRP A 35 18.61 1.87 -5.37
C TRP A 35 19.82 0.95 -5.11
N GLU A 36 19.98 0.46 -3.88
CA GLU A 36 21.05 -0.48 -3.51
C GLU A 36 20.57 -1.93 -3.60
N ASN A 37 19.29 -2.17 -3.26
CA ASN A 37 18.68 -3.50 -3.26
C ASN A 37 17.26 -3.48 -3.88
N PRO A 38 17.10 -3.10 -5.16
CA PRO A 38 15.78 -2.93 -5.79
C PRO A 38 14.96 -4.21 -5.80
N GLU A 39 15.60 -5.38 -5.94
CA GLU A 39 14.90 -6.67 -5.97
C GLU A 39 14.13 -6.95 -4.68
N HIS A 40 14.64 -6.52 -3.52
CA HIS A 40 13.95 -6.71 -2.24
C HIS A 40 12.71 -5.84 -2.09
N TYR A 41 12.70 -4.66 -2.71
CA TYR A 41 11.50 -3.81 -2.74
C TYR A 41 10.48 -4.34 -3.75
N GLU A 42 10.90 -4.99 -4.83
CA GLU A 42 10.00 -5.48 -5.89
C GLU A 42 9.39 -6.87 -5.62
N LYS A 43 10.12 -7.75 -4.93
CA LYS A 43 9.74 -9.17 -4.74
C LYS A 43 8.36 -9.34 -4.10
N HIS A 44 8.02 -8.50 -3.15
CA HIS A 44 6.75 -8.54 -2.41
C HIS A 44 5.89 -7.30 -2.64
N ASN A 45 6.22 -6.49 -3.66
CA ASN A 45 5.52 -5.24 -3.94
C ASN A 45 4.08 -5.49 -4.43
N PRO A 46 3.03 -5.08 -3.68
CA PRO A 46 1.64 -5.36 -4.03
C PRO A 46 1.23 -4.84 -5.41
N ILE A 47 1.82 -3.73 -5.86
CA ILE A 47 1.53 -3.13 -7.18
C ILE A 47 1.80 -4.11 -8.33
N ASN A 48 2.79 -5.01 -8.18
CA ASN A 48 3.17 -6.00 -9.19
C ASN A 48 2.17 -7.16 -9.31
N PHE A 49 1.19 -7.24 -8.39
CA PHE A 49 0.23 -8.34 -8.31
C PHE A 49 -1.23 -7.89 -8.43
N VAL A 50 -1.49 -6.61 -8.68
CA VAL A 50 -2.86 -6.04 -8.83
C VAL A 50 -3.68 -6.79 -9.87
N GLN A 51 -3.07 -7.25 -10.96
CA GLN A 51 -3.69 -8.06 -12.01
C GLN A 51 -4.27 -9.39 -11.50
N ASN A 52 -3.80 -9.89 -10.36
CA ASN A 52 -4.23 -11.14 -9.76
C ASN A 52 -5.36 -10.92 -8.72
N TRP A 53 -5.66 -9.68 -8.35
CA TRP A 53 -6.65 -9.37 -7.35
C TRP A 53 -8.05 -9.73 -7.84
N LYS A 54 -8.87 -10.30 -6.95
CA LYS A 54 -10.26 -10.72 -7.24
C LYS A 54 -11.19 -10.69 -6.03
N THR A 55 -10.63 -10.52 -4.84
CA THR A 55 -11.39 -10.63 -3.58
C THR A 55 -11.96 -9.26 -3.22
N PRO A 56 -13.26 -9.15 -2.89
CA PRO A 56 -13.81 -7.92 -2.35
C PRO A 56 -12.98 -7.37 -1.18
N MET A 57 -12.84 -6.05 -1.10
CA MET A 57 -11.95 -5.43 -0.14
C MET A 57 -12.51 -4.13 0.45
N LEU A 58 -12.45 -4.00 1.78
CA LEU A 58 -12.59 -2.73 2.48
C LEU A 58 -11.19 -2.12 2.66
N VAL A 59 -11.00 -0.91 2.17
CA VAL A 59 -9.77 -0.12 2.37
C VAL A 59 -10.03 0.91 3.45
N VAL A 60 -9.17 0.98 4.46
CA VAL A 60 -9.22 1.92 5.58
C VAL A 60 -7.91 2.69 5.61
N HIS A 61 -7.97 4.02 5.68
CA HIS A 61 -6.76 4.87 5.71
C HIS A 61 -6.97 6.16 6.51
N GLY A 62 -5.95 6.58 7.27
CA GLY A 62 -5.90 7.88 7.98
C GLY A 62 -5.35 9.03 7.12
N GLY A 63 -5.93 10.23 7.26
CA GLY A 63 -5.49 11.43 6.53
C GLY A 63 -4.24 12.09 7.12
N ARG A 64 -3.87 11.75 8.37
CA ARG A 64 -2.66 12.23 9.05
C ARG A 64 -1.68 11.09 9.36
N ASP A 65 -1.78 9.97 8.64
CA ASP A 65 -0.74 8.96 8.65
C ASP A 65 0.44 9.43 7.78
N PHE A 66 1.46 9.98 8.44
CA PHE A 66 2.70 10.43 7.80
C PHE A 66 3.71 9.29 7.59
N ARG A 67 3.41 8.08 8.09
CA ARG A 67 4.25 6.90 7.90
C ARG A 67 3.82 6.10 6.69
N VAL A 68 2.52 5.99 6.46
CA VAL A 68 1.90 5.47 5.25
C VAL A 68 0.96 6.53 4.73
N VAL A 69 1.44 7.36 3.80
CA VAL A 69 0.64 8.46 3.24
C VAL A 69 -0.65 7.95 2.59
N GLU A 70 -1.71 8.75 2.73
CA GLU A 70 -3.07 8.47 2.24
C GLU A 70 -3.15 8.07 0.75
N THR A 71 -2.18 8.51 -0.05
CA THR A 71 -2.07 8.16 -1.46
C THR A 71 -1.93 6.67 -1.69
N GLN A 72 -1.36 5.90 -0.75
CA GLN A 72 -1.26 4.44 -0.83
C GLN A 72 -2.65 3.77 -0.74
N GLY A 73 -3.47 4.21 0.20
CA GLY A 73 -4.86 3.75 0.34
C GLY A 73 -5.73 4.15 -0.85
N ILE A 74 -5.63 5.40 -1.31
CA ILE A 74 -6.37 5.89 -2.49
C ILE A 74 -5.97 5.12 -3.76
N SER A 75 -4.67 4.84 -3.92
CA SER A 75 -4.17 4.07 -5.07
C SER A 75 -4.69 2.63 -5.04
N THR A 76 -4.71 2.00 -3.86
CA THR A 76 -5.30 0.66 -3.67
C THR A 76 -6.77 0.63 -4.05
N PHE A 77 -7.55 1.61 -3.54
CA PHE A 77 -8.97 1.73 -3.88
C PHE A 77 -9.18 1.92 -5.39
N THR A 78 -8.37 2.78 -6.02
CA THR A 78 -8.39 2.99 -7.46
C THR A 78 -8.13 1.69 -8.22
N ALA A 79 -7.09 0.93 -7.85
CA ALA A 79 -6.79 -0.36 -8.47
C ALA A 79 -7.98 -1.34 -8.39
N LEU A 80 -8.63 -1.45 -7.22
CA LEU A 80 -9.81 -2.29 -7.03
C LEU A 80 -10.97 -1.86 -7.92
N GLN A 81 -11.26 -0.55 -7.99
CA GLN A 81 -12.31 0.01 -8.84
C GLN A 81 -12.04 -0.27 -10.32
N ARG A 82 -10.80 -0.06 -10.79
CA ARG A 82 -10.41 -0.33 -12.19
C ARG A 82 -10.47 -1.81 -12.56
N ARG A 83 -10.31 -2.70 -11.58
CA ARG A 83 -10.45 -4.15 -11.72
C ARG A 83 -11.90 -4.64 -11.63
N GLY A 84 -12.87 -3.77 -11.33
CA GLY A 84 -14.26 -4.15 -11.09
C GLY A 84 -14.45 -5.00 -9.83
N ILE A 85 -13.53 -4.91 -8.86
CA ILE A 85 -13.60 -5.66 -7.62
C ILE A 85 -14.47 -4.89 -6.62
N PRO A 86 -15.51 -5.51 -6.03
CA PRO A 86 -16.34 -4.85 -5.04
C PRO A 86 -15.49 -4.30 -3.89
N SER A 87 -15.54 -2.99 -3.70
CA SER A 87 -14.69 -2.33 -2.72
C SER A 87 -15.38 -1.13 -2.07
N LYS A 88 -14.94 -0.83 -0.85
CA LYS A 88 -15.34 0.35 -0.09
C LYS A 88 -14.09 1.03 0.44
N PHE A 89 -14.14 2.35 0.55
CA PHE A 89 -13.09 3.15 1.16
C PHE A 89 -13.64 3.87 2.39
N LEU A 90 -13.01 3.63 3.54
CA LEU A 90 -13.28 4.30 4.80
C LEU A 90 -12.09 5.19 5.13
N TYR A 91 -12.30 6.50 5.08
CA TYR A 91 -11.24 7.49 5.24
C TYR A 91 -11.46 8.30 6.51
N PHE A 92 -10.41 8.44 7.31
CA PHE A 92 -10.42 9.22 8.55
C PHE A 92 -9.57 10.50 8.39
N PRO A 93 -10.16 11.65 8.04
CA PRO A 93 -9.40 12.87 7.72
C PRO A 93 -8.56 13.41 8.89
N ASP A 94 -8.96 13.13 10.12
CA ASP A 94 -8.30 13.60 11.33
C ASP A 94 -7.45 12.53 12.04
N GLY A 95 -7.50 11.28 11.55
CA GLY A 95 -6.84 10.11 12.12
C GLY A 95 -5.45 9.87 11.57
#